data_AF-A0A820TGV8-F1
#
_entry.id   AF-A0A820TGV8-F1
#
_cell.length_a   1.000
_cell.length_b   1.000
_cell.length_c   1.000
_cell.angle_alpha   90.00
_cell.angle_beta   90.00
_cell.angle_gamma   90.00
#
_symmetry.space_group_name_H-M   'P 1'
#
loop_
_entity.id
_entity.type
_entity.pdbx_description
1 polymer ?
#
loop_
_entity_poly.entity_id
_entity_poly.type
_entity_poly.pdbx_seq_one_letter_code
_entity_poly.pdbx_strand_id
1 'polypeptide(L)'
;MFASADHLNVHKIAKHSVVIICCHLKDYGRSNRINRFEMEAHYLTQEHQLAIINYIRNLLNIRINGHFEDESEIILSKLQKVYKTIDILVDGIQTLNNDVERHSNESRERQELIENLTRTISLLKLTCTKSNSSINEKKIQQEILPYDIESIRQKLEHTQVASYDGIFIWKIINDQEKMMDTQSERQTSTYSPSFYSSPTGYKMCARLHLNGVDDGLGAHISLFLVLMKGKHDGILS
;
A
#
# COMPACT_ATOMS: atom_id res chain seq x y z
N MET A 1 3.26 -7.74 9.79
CA MET A 1 4.67 -7.83 10.20
C MET A 1 5.37 -6.55 9.76
N PHE A 2 5.34 -5.51 10.59
CA PHE A 2 6.06 -4.27 10.35
C PHE A 2 7.38 -4.37 11.13
N ALA A 3 8.47 -4.65 10.43
CA ALA A 3 9.80 -4.53 11.00
C ALA A 3 10.12 -3.03 11.18
N SER A 4 10.42 -2.66 12.41
CA SER A 4 10.77 -1.31 12.86
C SER A 4 11.88 -0.71 12.00
N ALA A 5 11.61 0.49 11.49
CA ALA A 5 12.59 1.34 10.80
C ALA A 5 13.56 2.03 11.78
N ASP A 6 13.47 1.75 13.09
CA ASP A 6 14.34 2.33 14.12
C ASP A 6 15.69 1.61 14.22
N HIS A 7 15.86 0.46 13.55
CA HIS A 7 17.09 -0.31 13.64
C HIS A 7 18.25 0.16 12.76
N LEU A 8 18.02 1.05 11.78
CA LEU A 8 19.07 1.48 10.85
C LEU A 8 19.90 2.69 11.30
N ASN A 9 19.48 3.44 12.32
CA ASN A 9 20.23 4.60 12.81
C ASN A 9 21.09 4.33 14.05
N VAL A 10 20.73 3.36 14.88
CA VAL A 10 21.50 3.05 16.10
C VAL A 10 22.88 2.47 15.75
N HIS A 11 22.99 1.70 14.67
CA HIS A 11 24.25 1.03 14.31
C HIS A 11 25.28 1.93 13.60
N LYS A 12 24.85 2.98 12.88
CA LYS A 12 25.76 3.96 12.25
C LYS A 12 26.28 4.99 13.25
N ILE A 13 25.44 5.41 14.21
CA ILE A 13 25.84 6.28 15.31
C ILE A 13 26.83 5.54 16.23
N ALA A 14 26.62 4.25 16.48
CA ALA A 14 27.48 3.44 17.35
C ALA A 14 28.89 3.10 16.78
N LYS A 15 29.15 3.28 15.48
CA LYS A 15 30.47 3.00 14.87
C LYS A 15 31.35 4.24 14.68
N HIS A 16 30.77 5.44 14.69
CA HIS A 16 31.51 6.71 14.64
C HIS A 16 31.71 7.37 16.01
N SER A 17 31.12 6.81 17.07
CA SER A 17 31.07 7.37 18.42
C SER A 17 32.35 7.21 19.26
N VAL A 18 33.41 6.57 18.75
CA VAL A 18 34.66 6.31 19.52
C VAL A 18 35.91 6.69 18.73
N VAL A 19 35.90 7.86 18.09
CA VAL A 19 37.15 8.42 17.55
C VAL A 19 37.89 9.11 18.69
N ILE A 20 38.88 8.42 19.25
CA ILE A 20 39.73 8.94 20.34
C ILE A 20 40.92 9.67 19.72
N ILE A 21 41.16 10.91 20.13
CA ILE A 21 42.21 11.79 19.61
C ILE A 21 43.05 12.31 20.79
N CYS A 22 44.35 12.53 20.55
CA CYS A 22 45.24 13.14 21.54
C CYS A 22 45.11 14.66 21.54
N CYS A 23 45.17 15.26 22.73
CA CYS A 23 45.29 16.71 22.86
C CYS A 23 46.61 17.21 22.27
N HIS A 24 46.58 18.33 21.54
CA HIS A 24 47.76 18.97 20.96
C HIS A 24 48.70 19.58 22.02
N LEU A 25 48.21 19.82 23.23
CA LEU A 25 48.96 20.29 24.39
C LEU A 25 49.24 19.18 25.41
N LYS A 26 49.26 17.91 24.97
CA LYS A 26 49.56 16.73 25.80
C LYS A 26 50.83 16.84 26.65
N ASP A 27 51.82 17.61 26.20
CA ASP A 27 53.09 17.79 26.90
C ASP A 27 53.01 18.87 28.01
N TYR A 28 51.88 19.58 28.08
CA TYR A 28 51.61 20.67 29.01
C TYR A 28 50.36 20.43 29.90
N GLY A 29 49.65 19.30 29.72
CA GLY A 29 48.47 18.90 30.52
C GLY A 29 48.23 17.37 30.49
N ARG A 30 47.56 16.82 31.51
CA ARG A 30 47.50 15.36 31.78
C ARG A 30 46.55 14.51 30.91
N SER A 31 45.69 15.12 30.10
CA SER A 31 44.67 14.39 29.33
C SER A 31 45.15 14.04 27.92
N ASN A 32 45.58 12.79 27.73
CA ASN A 32 46.24 12.34 26.48
C ASN A 32 45.33 11.67 25.46
N ARG A 33 44.09 11.30 25.83
CA ARG A 33 43.17 10.57 24.96
C ARG A 33 41.73 11.00 25.27
N ILE A 34 41.13 11.75 24.35
CA ILE A 34 39.78 12.30 24.52
C ILE A 34 38.92 11.85 23.34
N ASN A 35 37.65 11.56 23.58
CA ASN A 35 36.69 11.35 22.50
C ASN A 35 36.53 12.65 21.69
N ARG A 36 36.55 12.56 20.36
CA ARG A 36 36.36 13.72 19.47
C ARG A 36 35.13 14.56 19.83
N PHE A 37 34.04 13.94 20.29
CA PHE A 37 32.80 14.64 20.70
C PHE A 37 32.92 15.35 22.05
N GLU A 38 33.86 14.94 22.90
CA GLU A 38 34.10 15.54 24.22
C GLU A 38 35.25 16.56 24.18
N MET A 39 35.83 16.79 23.00
CA MET A 39 37.00 17.65 22.83
C MET A 39 36.70 19.11 23.20
N GLU A 40 35.50 19.60 22.89
CA GLU A 40 35.07 20.96 23.27
C GLU A 40 35.00 21.13 24.79
N ALA A 41 34.34 20.19 25.48
CA ALA A 41 34.30 20.16 26.94
C ALA A 41 35.71 20.00 27.53
N HIS A 42 36.58 19.21 26.89
CA HIS A 42 37.96 19.04 27.29
C HIS A 42 38.77 20.35 27.24
N TYR A 43 38.64 21.16 26.17
CA TYR A 43 39.30 22.46 26.07
C TYR A 43 38.90 23.41 27.21
N LEU A 44 37.68 23.28 27.74
CA LEU A 44 37.16 24.11 28.83
C LEU A 44 37.58 23.64 30.24
N THR A 45 38.20 22.45 30.36
CA THR A 45 38.66 21.95 31.66
C THR A 45 39.76 22.83 32.25
N GLN A 46 39.75 23.01 33.58
CA GLN A 46 40.78 23.79 34.28
C GLN A 46 42.20 23.28 33.99
N GLU A 47 42.37 21.98 33.86
CA GLU A 47 43.66 21.37 33.50
C GLU A 47 44.14 21.80 32.12
N HIS A 48 43.24 21.82 31.12
CA HIS A 48 43.59 22.25 29.76
C HIS A 48 43.83 23.76 29.70
N GLN A 49 43.04 24.56 30.42
CA GLN A 49 43.24 26.01 30.51
C GLN A 49 44.59 26.35 31.14
N LEU A 50 45.00 25.64 32.19
CA LEU A 50 46.34 25.79 32.79
C LEU A 50 47.47 25.35 31.83
N ALA A 51 47.25 24.30 31.03
CA ALA A 51 48.21 23.86 30.02
C ALA A 51 48.45 24.94 28.96
N ILE A 52 47.37 25.60 28.49
CA ILE A 52 47.46 26.74 27.56
C ILE A 52 48.27 27.88 28.21
N ILE A 53 47.93 28.26 29.44
CA ILE A 53 48.61 29.35 30.13
C ILE A 53 50.11 29.04 30.33
N ASN A 54 50.47 27.80 30.69
CA ASN A 54 51.87 27.40 30.87
C ASN A 54 52.63 27.34 29.55
N TYR A 55 52.00 26.87 28.48
CA TYR A 55 52.56 26.91 27.13
C TYR A 55 52.87 28.35 26.72
N ILE A 56 51.92 29.28 26.90
CA ILE A 56 52.11 30.71 26.62
C ILE A 56 53.19 31.31 27.53
N ARG A 57 53.19 31.01 28.84
CA ARG A 57 54.24 31.47 29.75
C ARG A 57 55.62 30.99 29.35
N ASN A 58 55.78 29.74 28.91
CA ASN A 58 57.08 29.25 28.46
C ASN A 58 57.54 29.95 27.18
N LEU A 59 56.61 30.24 26.26
CA LEU A 59 56.92 31.06 25.08
C LEU A 59 57.36 32.49 25.48
N LEU A 60 56.82 33.04 26.57
CA LEU A 60 57.19 34.36 27.09
C LEU A 60 58.45 34.35 27.98
N ASN A 61 58.69 33.28 28.77
CA ASN A 61 59.77 33.15 29.75
C ASN A 61 61.12 32.77 29.14
N ILE A 62 61.15 32.15 27.95
CA ILE A 62 62.41 31.93 27.19
C ILE A 62 63.12 33.28 26.89
N ARG A 63 62.46 34.42 27.13
CA ARG A 63 62.89 35.76 26.69
C ARG A 63 63.54 36.66 27.75
N ILE A 64 63.64 36.28 29.02
CA ILE A 64 64.13 37.22 30.06
C ILE A 64 65.66 37.18 30.28
N ASN A 65 66.41 36.22 29.71
CA ASN A 65 67.82 36.00 30.03
C ASN A 65 68.83 36.15 28.85
N GLY A 66 68.59 37.02 27.87
CA GLY A 66 69.49 37.22 26.70
C GLY A 66 69.49 38.65 26.14
N HIS A 67 70.57 39.01 25.45
CA HIS A 67 71.00 40.36 24.99
C HIS A 67 69.93 41.21 24.26
N PHE A 68 69.87 42.52 24.58
CA PHE A 68 68.62 43.31 24.56
C PHE A 68 68.24 44.08 23.28
N GLU A 69 69.00 44.07 22.18
CA GLU A 69 68.69 44.95 21.03
C GLU A 69 68.34 44.24 19.72
N ASP A 70 68.97 43.11 19.36
CA ASP A 70 68.72 42.39 18.08
C ASP A 70 67.59 41.32 18.18
N GLU A 71 67.39 40.73 19.35
CA GLU A 71 66.37 39.69 19.57
C GLU A 71 64.94 40.27 19.65
N SER A 72 64.81 41.56 19.96
CA SER A 72 63.53 42.23 20.13
C SER A 72 62.72 42.27 18.82
N GLU A 73 63.39 42.62 17.72
CA GLU A 73 62.80 42.76 16.39
C GLU A 73 62.38 41.41 15.80
N ILE A 74 63.19 40.37 16.02
CA ILE A 74 62.88 38.99 15.61
C ILE A 74 61.59 38.49 16.27
N ILE A 75 61.41 38.79 17.55
CA ILE A 75 60.26 38.26 18.28
C ILE A 75 59.01 39.12 18.06
N LEU A 76 59.15 40.44 17.81
CA LEU A 76 58.07 41.26 17.27
C LEU A 76 57.57 40.70 15.92
N SER A 77 58.48 40.31 15.02
CA SER A 77 58.15 39.65 13.75
C SER A 77 57.42 38.32 13.94
N LYS A 78 57.86 37.49 14.89
CA LYS A 78 57.18 36.22 15.24
C LYS A 78 55.79 36.47 15.82
N LEU A 79 55.64 37.45 16.72
CA LEU A 79 54.35 37.83 17.30
C LEU A 79 53.38 38.35 16.23
N GLN A 80 53.84 39.16 15.29
CA GLN A 80 53.01 39.60 14.16
C GLN A 80 52.50 38.44 13.31
N LYS A 81 53.32 37.41 13.07
CA LYS A 81 52.87 36.19 12.36
C LYS A 81 51.82 35.42 13.14
N VAL A 82 51.94 35.35 14.47
CA VAL A 82 50.94 34.72 15.34
C VAL A 82 49.63 35.51 15.30
N TYR A 83 49.65 36.84 15.42
CA TYR A 83 48.46 37.67 15.30
C TYR A 83 47.75 37.49 13.96
N LYS A 84 48.48 37.53 12.84
CA LYS A 84 47.90 37.25 11.51
C LYS A 84 47.26 35.86 11.43
N THR A 85 47.87 34.87 12.07
CA THR A 85 47.32 33.50 12.11
C THR A 85 46.02 33.46 12.93
N ILE A 86 45.98 34.18 14.06
CA ILE A 86 44.78 34.31 14.89
C ILE A 86 43.66 34.99 14.10
N ASP A 87 43.95 36.08 13.39
CA ASP A 87 42.95 36.79 12.59
C ASP A 87 42.34 35.87 11.50
N ILE A 88 43.19 35.13 10.77
CA ILE A 88 42.72 34.14 9.78
C ILE A 88 41.84 33.06 10.44
N LEU A 89 42.20 32.60 11.64
CA LEU A 89 41.40 31.62 12.37
C LEU A 89 40.06 32.20 12.83
N VAL A 90 40.02 33.46 13.27
CA VAL A 90 38.78 34.16 13.65
C VAL A 90 37.84 34.26 12.45
N ASP A 91 38.34 34.71 11.30
CA ASP A 91 37.56 34.79 10.06
C ASP A 91 37.05 33.41 9.62
N GLY A 92 37.90 32.38 9.75
CA GLY A 92 37.54 31.00 9.46
C GLY A 92 36.43 30.47 10.37
N ILE A 93 36.53 30.72 11.68
CA ILE A 93 35.50 30.35 12.67
C ILE A 93 34.19 31.07 12.37
N GLN A 94 34.24 32.35 12.05
CA GLN A 94 33.06 33.15 11.76
C GLN A 94 32.35 32.65 10.49
N THR A 95 33.11 32.29 9.46
CA THR A 95 32.58 31.66 8.24
C THR A 95 31.92 30.31 8.55
N LEU A 96 32.60 29.45 9.31
CA LEU A 96 32.05 28.16 9.72
C LEU A 96 30.78 28.30 10.55
N ASN A 97 30.71 29.30 11.43
CA ASN A 97 29.52 29.55 12.23
C ASN A 97 28.32 29.93 11.35
N ASN A 98 28.53 30.78 10.34
CA ASN A 98 27.50 31.13 9.37
C ASN A 98 27.03 29.92 8.56
N ASP A 99 27.95 29.02 8.16
CA ASP A 99 27.60 27.80 7.45
C ASP A 99 26.82 26.80 8.32
N VAL A 100 27.16 26.68 9.61
CA VAL A 100 26.41 25.86 10.58
C VAL A 100 24.98 26.39 10.74
N GLU A 101 24.81 27.70 10.88
CA GLU A 101 23.49 28.32 10.98
C GLU A 101 22.66 28.11 9.70
N ARG A 102 23.28 28.28 8.53
CA ARG A 102 22.65 28.02 7.23
C ARG A 102 22.20 26.58 7.11
N HIS A 103 23.07 25.62 7.40
CA HIS A 103 22.72 24.20 7.33
C HIS A 103 21.66 23.79 8.36
N SER A 104 21.67 24.40 9.55
CA SER A 104 20.62 24.22 10.55
C SER A 104 19.24 24.65 10.03
N ASN A 105 19.17 25.84 9.41
CA ASN A 105 17.95 26.33 8.79
C ASN A 105 17.47 25.45 7.63
N GLU A 106 18.35 25.07 6.72
CA GLU A 106 18.00 24.15 5.63
C GLU A 106 17.53 22.78 6.15
N SER A 107 18.13 22.29 7.24
CA SER A 107 17.72 21.02 7.85
C SER A 107 16.31 21.12 8.43
N ARG A 108 15.95 22.25 9.03
CA ARG A 108 14.62 22.51 9.56
C ARG A 108 13.57 22.57 8.45
N GLU A 109 13.85 23.29 7.37
CA GLU A 109 12.96 23.36 6.20
C GLU A 109 12.74 21.98 5.55
N ARG A 110 13.81 21.20 5.38
CA ARG A 110 13.71 19.83 4.87
C ARG A 110 12.87 18.94 5.78
N GLN A 111 13.00 19.09 7.10
CA GLN A 111 12.22 18.33 8.07
C GLN A 111 10.72 18.65 7.97
N GLU A 112 10.36 19.93 7.87
CA GLU A 112 8.96 20.34 7.67
C GLU A 112 8.38 19.79 6.36
N LEU A 113 9.16 19.79 5.28
CA LEU A 113 8.73 19.21 4.00
C LEU A 113 8.51 17.70 4.11
N ILE A 114 9.40 16.97 4.79
CA ILE A 114 9.27 15.53 5.03
C ILE A 114 7.99 15.23 5.81
N GLU A 115 7.67 16.02 6.83
CA GLU A 115 6.46 15.85 7.64
C GLU A 115 5.20 16.07 6.80
N ASN A 116 5.18 17.13 5.98
CA ASN A 116 4.07 17.42 5.07
C ASN A 116 3.87 16.32 4.02
N LEU A 117 4.95 15.84 3.41
CA LEU A 117 4.89 14.74 2.45
C LEU A 117 4.42 13.45 3.10
N THR A 118 4.91 13.14 4.30
CA THR A 118 4.48 11.96 5.07
C THR A 118 2.99 12.02 5.38
N ARG A 119 2.48 13.19 5.78
CA ARG A 119 1.04 13.40 6.01
C ARG A 119 0.22 13.17 4.74
N THR A 120 0.68 13.72 3.62
CA THR A 120 0.01 13.60 2.31
C THR A 120 -0.02 12.14 1.83
N ILE A 121 1.09 11.41 1.96
CA ILE A 121 1.16 9.98 1.62
C ILE A 121 0.20 9.17 2.48
N SER A 122 0.11 9.44 3.79
CA SER A 122 -0.85 8.76 4.67
C SER A 122 -2.30 9.00 4.25
N LEU A 123 -2.65 10.24 3.89
CA LEU A 123 -3.98 10.59 3.40
C LEU A 123 -4.30 9.89 2.07
N LEU A 124 -3.37 9.94 1.11
CA LEU A 124 -3.53 9.25 -0.17
C LEU A 124 -3.70 7.74 0.01
N LYS A 125 -2.92 7.13 0.90
CA LYS A 125 -3.04 5.71 1.23
C LYS A 125 -4.43 5.36 1.76
N LEU A 126 -4.98 6.19 2.66
CA LEU A 126 -6.33 6.00 3.19
C LEU A 126 -7.41 6.13 2.11
N THR A 127 -7.27 7.10 1.19
CA THR A 127 -8.21 7.27 0.08
C THR A 127 -8.14 6.09 -0.89
N CYS A 128 -6.93 5.62 -1.23
CA CYS A 128 -6.74 4.45 -2.08
C CYS A 128 -7.33 3.17 -1.47
N THR A 129 -7.17 2.94 -0.16
CA THR A 129 -7.75 1.76 0.49
C THR A 129 -9.28 1.80 0.46
N LYS A 130 -9.89 2.96 0.75
CA LYS A 130 -11.34 3.16 0.65
C LYS A 130 -11.87 2.93 -0.77
N SER A 131 -11.20 3.50 -1.77
CA SER A 131 -11.58 3.31 -3.16
C SER A 131 -11.46 1.84 -3.57
N ASN A 132 -10.40 1.15 -3.15
CA ASN A 132 -10.20 -0.27 -3.44
C ASN A 132 -11.28 -1.15 -2.79
N SER A 133 -11.72 -0.87 -1.57
CA SER A 133 -12.85 -1.60 -0.97
C SER A 133 -14.14 -1.43 -1.78
N SER A 134 -14.47 -0.21 -2.21
CA SER A 134 -15.66 0.04 -3.02
C SER A 134 -15.59 -0.61 -4.41
N ILE A 135 -14.40 -0.65 -5.02
CA ILE A 135 -14.20 -1.37 -6.29
C ILE A 135 -14.42 -2.88 -6.07
N ASN A 136 -13.91 -3.44 -4.97
CA ASN A 136 -14.05 -4.86 -4.68
C ASN A 136 -15.52 -5.25 -4.42
N GLU A 137 -16.27 -4.42 -3.69
CA GLU A 137 -17.72 -4.61 -3.51
C GLU A 137 -18.48 -4.63 -4.84
N LYS A 138 -18.21 -3.65 -5.72
CA LYS A 138 -18.83 -3.60 -7.05
C LYS A 138 -18.45 -4.80 -7.92
N LYS A 139 -17.22 -5.30 -7.81
CA LYS A 139 -16.75 -6.47 -8.54
C LYS A 139 -17.53 -7.73 -8.12
N ILE A 140 -17.73 -7.94 -6.81
CA ILE A 140 -18.53 -9.05 -6.30
C ILE A 140 -19.98 -8.94 -6.81
N GLN A 141 -20.57 -7.75 -6.79
CA GLN A 141 -21.92 -7.53 -7.33
C GLN A 141 -21.99 -7.87 -8.82
N GLN A 142 -20.96 -7.54 -9.60
CA GLN A 142 -20.88 -7.87 -11.02
C GLN A 142 -20.78 -9.38 -11.29
N GLU A 143 -20.15 -10.16 -10.40
CA GLU A 143 -20.06 -11.62 -10.54
C GLU A 143 -21.40 -12.32 -10.26
N ILE A 144 -22.24 -11.77 -9.39
CA ILE A 144 -23.55 -12.34 -9.01
C ILE A 144 -24.64 -11.98 -10.03
N LEU A 145 -24.56 -10.77 -10.62
CA LEU A 145 -25.58 -10.22 -11.52
C LEU A 145 -26.00 -11.17 -12.68
N PRO A 146 -25.10 -11.92 -13.35
CA PRO A 146 -25.49 -12.85 -14.40
C PRO A 146 -26.40 -13.98 -13.89
N TYR A 147 -26.15 -14.47 -12.67
CA TYR A 147 -26.95 -15.53 -12.06
C TYR A 147 -28.35 -15.02 -11.72
N ASP A 148 -28.46 -13.80 -11.21
CA ASP A 148 -29.74 -13.15 -10.94
C ASP A 148 -30.53 -12.90 -12.22
N ILE A 149 -29.87 -12.42 -13.28
CA ILE A 149 -30.48 -12.23 -14.60
C ILE A 149 -31.03 -13.56 -15.13
N GLU A 150 -30.25 -14.64 -15.04
CA GLU A 150 -30.68 -15.96 -15.52
C GLU A 150 -31.84 -16.51 -14.68
N SER A 151 -31.79 -16.38 -13.36
CA SER A 151 -32.90 -16.79 -12.48
C SER A 151 -34.19 -16.03 -12.79
N ILE A 152 -34.09 -14.72 -13.04
CA ILE A 152 -35.23 -13.89 -13.44
C ILE A 152 -35.76 -14.29 -14.81
N ARG A 153 -34.88 -14.55 -15.79
CA ARG A 153 -35.27 -15.02 -17.13
C ARG A 153 -36.07 -16.32 -17.04
N GLN A 154 -35.58 -17.31 -16.31
CA GLN A 154 -36.29 -18.58 -16.12
C GLN A 154 -37.67 -18.37 -15.49
N LYS A 155 -37.76 -17.56 -14.43
CA LYS A 155 -39.06 -17.24 -13.80
C LYS A 155 -40.00 -16.51 -14.76
N LEU A 156 -39.48 -15.61 -15.59
CA LEU A 156 -40.25 -14.88 -16.57
C LEU A 156 -40.77 -15.80 -17.67
N GLU A 157 -39.93 -16.69 -18.21
CA GLU A 157 -40.35 -17.71 -19.18
C GLU A 157 -41.45 -18.61 -18.61
N HIS A 158 -41.31 -19.07 -17.37
CA HIS A 158 -42.36 -19.83 -16.70
C HIS A 158 -43.66 -19.04 -16.53
N THR A 159 -43.58 -17.73 -16.26
CA THR A 159 -44.77 -16.89 -16.03
C THR A 159 -45.46 -16.49 -17.34
N GLN A 160 -44.70 -16.19 -18.39
CA GLN A 160 -45.24 -15.80 -19.70
C GLN A 160 -45.96 -16.95 -20.40
N VAL A 161 -45.57 -18.19 -20.11
CA VAL A 161 -46.09 -19.37 -20.80
C VAL A 161 -47.11 -20.15 -19.97
N ALA A 162 -47.18 -19.92 -18.65
CA ALA A 162 -48.17 -20.56 -17.80
C ALA A 162 -49.55 -19.91 -17.98
N SER A 163 -50.49 -20.67 -18.55
CA SER A 163 -51.91 -20.35 -18.43
C SER A 163 -52.48 -20.86 -17.11
N TYR A 164 -53.45 -20.14 -16.55
CA TYR A 164 -54.11 -20.44 -15.26
C TYR A 164 -55.63 -20.49 -15.36
N ASP A 165 -56.20 -20.62 -16.56
CA ASP A 165 -57.65 -20.71 -16.78
C ASP A 165 -58.07 -22.04 -17.43
N GLY A 166 -57.15 -23.00 -17.51
CA GLY A 166 -57.36 -24.28 -18.19
C GLY A 166 -57.26 -24.20 -19.72
N ILE A 167 -57.05 -23.02 -20.32
CA ILE A 167 -56.88 -22.84 -21.76
C ILE A 167 -55.39 -22.67 -22.05
N PHE A 168 -54.81 -23.58 -22.84
CA PHE A 168 -53.41 -23.53 -23.21
C PHE A 168 -53.22 -23.60 -24.73
N ILE A 169 -52.51 -22.62 -25.28
CA ILE A 169 -52.16 -22.57 -26.71
C ILE A 169 -50.71 -22.97 -26.86
N TRP A 170 -50.48 -24.14 -27.44
CA TRP A 170 -49.14 -24.63 -27.73
C TRP A 170 -48.73 -24.32 -29.17
N LYS A 171 -47.83 -23.36 -29.35
CA LYS A 171 -47.20 -23.12 -30.64
C LYS A 171 -46.01 -24.06 -30.84
N ILE A 172 -46.12 -24.95 -31.82
CA ILE A 172 -45.01 -25.84 -32.22
C ILE A 172 -44.20 -25.12 -33.29
N ILE A 173 -42.91 -24.90 -33.01
CA ILE A 173 -41.94 -24.30 -33.93
C ILE A 173 -40.96 -25.39 -34.36
N ASN A 174 -40.44 -25.32 -35.59
CA ASN A 174 -39.55 -26.31 -36.22
C ASN A 174 -40.17 -27.73 -36.27
N ASP A 175 -41.38 -27.84 -36.81
CA ASP A 175 -42.09 -29.11 -37.00
C ASP A 175 -41.28 -30.09 -37.86
N GLN A 176 -40.67 -29.63 -38.96
CA GLN A 176 -39.90 -30.47 -39.89
C GLN A 176 -38.69 -31.14 -39.23
N GLU A 177 -37.91 -30.37 -38.46
CA GLU A 177 -36.74 -30.87 -37.72
C GLU A 177 -37.16 -31.90 -36.65
N LYS A 178 -38.22 -31.58 -35.89
CA LYS A 178 -38.76 -32.49 -34.87
C LYS A 178 -39.36 -33.76 -35.48
N MET A 179 -39.95 -33.68 -36.66
CA MET A 179 -40.41 -34.87 -37.39
C MET A 179 -39.23 -35.75 -37.81
N MET A 180 -38.15 -35.16 -38.33
CA MET A 180 -36.93 -35.91 -38.67
C MET A 180 -36.30 -36.59 -37.45
N ASP A 181 -36.26 -35.90 -36.31
CA ASP A 181 -35.75 -36.45 -35.05
C ASP A 181 -36.62 -37.59 -34.51
N THR A 182 -37.95 -37.50 -34.72
CA THR A 182 -38.89 -38.56 -34.33
C THR A 182 -38.74 -39.78 -35.24
N GLN A 183 -38.60 -39.59 -36.56
CA GLN A 183 -38.38 -40.67 -37.53
C GLN A 183 -37.01 -41.34 -37.36
N SER A 184 -36.01 -40.60 -36.89
CA SER A 184 -34.67 -41.11 -36.59
C SER A 184 -34.56 -41.71 -35.18
N GLU A 185 -35.67 -41.82 -34.44
CA GLU A 185 -35.77 -42.27 -33.04
C GLU A 185 -34.89 -41.51 -32.02
N ARG A 186 -34.31 -40.36 -32.41
CA ARG A 186 -33.46 -39.53 -31.54
C ARG A 186 -34.27 -38.87 -30.45
N GLN A 187 -35.48 -38.43 -30.77
CA GLN A 187 -36.41 -37.84 -29.83
C GLN A 187 -37.85 -38.20 -30.22
N THR A 188 -38.44 -39.14 -29.48
CA THR A 188 -39.76 -39.71 -29.82
C THR A 188 -40.94 -38.81 -29.43
N SER A 189 -40.74 -37.89 -28.48
CA SER A 189 -41.81 -37.00 -28.02
C SER A 189 -41.32 -35.63 -27.58
N THR A 190 -42.20 -34.64 -27.71
CA THR A 190 -41.99 -33.27 -27.22
C THR A 190 -43.00 -32.96 -26.14
N TYR A 191 -42.56 -32.28 -25.07
CA TYR A 191 -43.45 -31.79 -24.01
C TYR A 191 -43.77 -30.31 -24.23
N SER A 192 -45.00 -29.93 -23.92
CA SER A 192 -45.35 -28.53 -23.80
C SER A 192 -44.85 -27.96 -22.46
N PRO A 193 -44.70 -26.63 -22.39
CA PRO A 193 -44.69 -25.90 -21.12
C PRO A 193 -45.89 -26.27 -20.24
N SER A 194 -45.74 -26.14 -18.92
CA SER A 194 -46.80 -26.45 -17.97
C SER A 194 -47.87 -25.35 -17.92
N PHE A 195 -49.13 -25.75 -17.82
CA PHE A 195 -50.28 -24.88 -17.61
C PHE A 195 -51.15 -25.42 -16.47
N TYR A 196 -52.08 -24.61 -16.00
CA TYR A 196 -52.91 -24.91 -14.84
C TYR A 196 -54.40 -24.82 -15.21
N SER A 197 -55.20 -25.66 -14.57
CA SER A 197 -56.67 -25.61 -14.69
C SER A 197 -57.29 -24.38 -14.02
N SER A 198 -56.65 -23.86 -12.97
CA SER A 198 -56.98 -22.61 -12.28
C SER A 198 -55.74 -22.09 -11.53
N PRO A 199 -55.73 -20.87 -10.95
CA PRO A 199 -54.59 -20.37 -10.17
C PRO A 199 -54.15 -21.28 -9.00
N THR A 200 -55.09 -22.04 -8.43
CA THR A 200 -54.84 -23.04 -7.37
C THR A 200 -55.17 -24.47 -7.82
N GLY A 201 -55.29 -24.70 -9.13
CA GLY A 201 -55.72 -25.96 -9.73
C GLY A 201 -54.59 -26.92 -10.06
N TYR A 202 -54.94 -28.01 -10.75
CA TYR A 202 -53.98 -29.02 -11.22
C TYR A 202 -52.95 -28.41 -12.17
N LYS A 203 -51.68 -28.79 -11.98
CA LYS A 203 -50.59 -28.51 -12.90
C LYS A 203 -50.54 -29.60 -13.98
N MET A 204 -50.49 -29.20 -15.23
CA MET A 204 -50.58 -30.10 -16.37
C MET A 204 -49.57 -29.71 -17.45
N CYS A 205 -49.18 -30.64 -18.30
CA CYS A 205 -48.54 -30.35 -19.58
C CYS A 205 -49.07 -31.31 -20.64
N ALA A 206 -48.86 -30.98 -21.92
CA ALA A 206 -49.18 -31.86 -23.03
C ALA A 206 -47.91 -32.57 -23.52
N ARG A 207 -48.06 -33.82 -23.96
CA ARG A 207 -46.99 -34.61 -24.59
C ARG A 207 -47.41 -34.98 -26.00
N LEU A 208 -46.60 -34.60 -26.98
CA LEU A 208 -46.84 -34.80 -28.40
C LEU A 208 -45.85 -35.80 -28.98
N HIS A 209 -46.37 -36.75 -29.74
CA HIS A 209 -45.60 -37.64 -30.60
C HIS A 209 -45.98 -37.35 -32.05
N LEU A 210 -45.05 -36.75 -32.80
CA LEU A 210 -45.30 -36.31 -34.17
C LEU A 210 -45.40 -37.49 -35.16
N ASN A 211 -44.81 -38.64 -34.83
CA ASN A 211 -44.85 -39.86 -35.63
C ASN A 211 -45.80 -40.92 -35.02
N GLY A 212 -46.71 -40.53 -34.13
CA GLY A 212 -47.67 -41.43 -33.51
C GLY A 212 -47.05 -42.41 -32.51
N VAL A 213 -47.92 -43.16 -31.83
CA VAL A 213 -47.56 -44.20 -30.85
C VAL A 213 -48.49 -45.40 -31.06
N ASP A 214 -48.02 -46.59 -30.69
CA ASP A 214 -48.76 -47.87 -30.78
C ASP A 214 -49.34 -48.11 -32.17
N ASP A 215 -50.64 -48.41 -32.27
CA ASP A 215 -51.35 -48.70 -33.52
C ASP A 215 -51.37 -47.52 -34.50
N GLY A 216 -50.98 -46.31 -34.06
CA GLY A 216 -50.91 -45.10 -34.87
C GLY A 216 -49.50 -44.71 -35.34
N LEU A 217 -48.49 -45.52 -35.05
CA LEU A 217 -47.09 -45.24 -35.39
C LEU A 217 -46.91 -45.04 -36.91
N GLY A 218 -46.28 -43.94 -37.31
CA GLY A 218 -46.00 -43.59 -38.71
C GLY A 218 -47.16 -42.98 -39.49
N ALA A 219 -48.39 -43.02 -38.96
CA ALA A 219 -49.60 -42.62 -39.68
C ALA A 219 -50.36 -41.46 -39.02
N HIS A 220 -50.26 -41.31 -37.70
CA HIS A 220 -51.01 -40.32 -36.93
C HIS A 220 -50.11 -39.49 -36.02
N ILE A 221 -50.65 -38.37 -35.54
CA ILE A 221 -50.06 -37.58 -34.45
C ILE A 221 -50.79 -37.97 -33.17
N SER A 222 -50.04 -38.33 -32.12
CA SER A 222 -50.61 -38.68 -30.82
C SER A 222 -50.33 -37.57 -29.80
N LEU A 223 -51.37 -37.08 -29.14
CA LEU A 223 -51.30 -36.05 -28.11
C LEU A 223 -51.87 -36.57 -26.80
N PHE A 224 -51.13 -36.38 -25.71
CA PHE A 224 -51.51 -36.81 -24.37
C PHE A 224 -51.51 -35.64 -23.40
N LEU A 225 -52.44 -35.65 -22.44
CA LEU A 225 -52.40 -34.75 -21.29
C LEU A 225 -51.68 -35.46 -20.13
N VAL A 226 -50.72 -34.77 -19.52
CA VAL A 226 -49.90 -35.27 -18.42
C VAL A 226 -50.18 -34.42 -17.19
N LEU A 227 -50.66 -35.07 -16.12
CA LEU A 227 -50.76 -34.44 -14.81
C LEU A 227 -49.36 -34.37 -14.18
N MET A 228 -48.96 -33.17 -13.77
CA MET A 228 -47.69 -32.92 -13.10
C MET A 228 -47.94 -32.67 -11.61
N LYS A 229 -46.94 -32.94 -10.78
CA LYS A 229 -46.99 -32.55 -9.36
C LYS A 229 -47.12 -31.02 -9.24
N GLY A 230 -48.26 -30.57 -8.74
CA GLY A 230 -48.58 -29.18 -8.49
C GLY A 230 -48.27 -28.76 -7.05
N LYS A 231 -48.26 -27.44 -6.82
CA LYS A 231 -48.06 -26.87 -5.48
C LYS A 231 -49.29 -27.08 -4.58
N HIS A 232 -50.48 -27.19 -5.19
CA HIS A 232 -51.78 -27.21 -4.53
C HIS A 232 -52.43 -28.60 -4.55
N ASP A 233 -51.72 -29.65 -4.93
CA ASP A 233 -52.30 -31.01 -5.05
C ASP A 233 -52.93 -31.49 -3.72
N GLY A 234 -52.40 -31.06 -2.57
CA GLY A 234 -52.93 -31.41 -1.25
C GLY A 234 -54.30 -30.81 -0.91
N ILE A 235 -54.77 -29.81 -1.67
CA ILE A 235 -56.09 -29.19 -1.49
C ILE A 235 -57.06 -29.49 -2.65
N LEU A 236 -56.61 -30.26 -3.64
CA LEU A 236 -57.39 -30.67 -4.80
C LEU A 236 -57.86 -32.11 -4.58
N SER A 237 -58.96 -32.27 -3.84
CA SER A 237 -59.62 -33.56 -3.56
C SER A 237 -60.75 -33.85 -4.54
#